data_AF-A0A7W1TZZ2-F1
#
_entry.id   AF-A0A7W1TZZ2-F1
#
_cell.length_a   1.000
_cell.length_b   1.000
_cell.length_c   1.000
_cell.angle_alpha   90.00
_cell.angle_beta   90.00
_cell.angle_gamma   90.00
#
_symmetry.space_group_name_H-M   'P 1'
#
loop_
_entity.id
_entity.type
_entity.pdbx_description
1 polymer ?
#
loop_
_entity_poly.entity_id
_entity_poly.type
_entity_poly.pdbx_seq_one_letter_code
_entity_poly.pdbx_strand_id
1 'polypeptide(L)'
;MKNGLIIGLLLSTNSLFGLQTSRAEEGLNQNEIELVETLIAATTKSLEEQKELKVFLVRYQELQKQYLIRTEDMDLLLQTARAAHRVLAKINETHLTATFEPAFINELTLFSQVAVKRGIPQP
;
A
#
# COMPACT_ATOMS: atom_id res chain seq x y z
N MET A 1 4.48 73.41 -39.61
CA MET A 1 4.18 73.71 -38.19
C MET A 1 5.41 73.27 -37.40
N LYS A 2 6.32 74.19 -37.06
CA LYS A 2 6.45 74.89 -35.77
C LYS A 2 6.62 73.94 -34.56
N ASN A 3 7.82 74.01 -33.98
CA ASN A 3 8.16 73.94 -32.53
C ASN A 3 8.03 72.55 -31.86
N GLY A 4 8.90 72.03 -30.99
CA GLY A 4 10.13 72.41 -30.27
C GLY A 4 10.56 71.14 -29.48
N LEU A 5 11.85 70.83 -29.22
CA LEU A 5 12.66 71.34 -28.10
C LEU A 5 11.94 71.13 -26.73
N ILE A 6 12.40 70.48 -25.65
CA ILE A 6 13.70 69.98 -25.15
C ILE A 6 13.41 69.13 -23.88
N ILE A 7 14.28 68.15 -23.59
CA ILE A 7 14.80 67.65 -22.29
C ILE A 7 13.86 67.54 -21.08
N GLY A 8 13.83 66.36 -20.48
CA GLY A 8 13.42 66.13 -19.09
C GLY A 8 14.04 64.87 -18.51
N LEU A 9 15.35 64.88 -18.28
CA LEU A 9 16.04 63.89 -17.45
C LEU A 9 15.66 64.17 -15.98
N LEU A 10 14.93 63.26 -15.35
CA LEU A 10 14.84 63.18 -13.89
C LEU A 10 15.10 61.73 -13.47
N LEU A 11 16.36 61.48 -13.14
CA LEU A 11 16.74 60.45 -12.18
C LEU A 11 16.04 60.76 -10.85
N SER A 12 15.13 59.89 -10.41
CA SER A 12 14.86 59.74 -8.98
C SER A 12 15.27 58.34 -8.56
N THR A 13 16.48 58.27 -8.02
CA THR A 13 16.90 57.26 -7.06
C THR A 13 15.98 57.32 -5.85
N ASN A 14 15.26 56.24 -5.57
CA ASN A 14 14.79 55.84 -4.24
C ASN A 14 14.52 54.33 -4.36
N SER A 15 15.46 53.48 -3.95
CA SER A 15 15.54 52.99 -2.57
C SER A 15 14.49 51.91 -2.30
N LEU A 16 14.98 50.76 -1.82
CA LEU A 16 14.22 49.71 -1.12
C LEU A 16 13.29 48.83 -1.98
N PHE A 17 13.86 47.89 -2.73
CA PHE A 17 13.33 46.52 -2.69
C PHE A 17 14.29 45.67 -1.87
N GLY A 18 14.18 45.84 -0.55
CA GLY A 18 14.63 44.82 0.37
C GLY A 18 13.81 43.55 0.15
N LEU A 19 14.52 42.41 0.15
CA LEU A 19 14.04 41.16 0.71
C LEU A 19 12.63 40.72 0.26
N GLN A 20 12.49 40.34 -1.02
CA GLN A 20 11.50 39.32 -1.39
C GLN A 20 12.21 37.98 -1.62
N THR A 21 12.90 37.50 -0.59
CA THR A 21 13.39 36.11 -0.51
C THR A 21 12.95 35.43 0.79
N SER A 22 11.90 35.90 1.46
CA SER A 22 11.46 35.31 2.74
C SER A 22 10.08 34.66 2.72
N ARG A 23 9.50 34.35 1.55
CA ARG A 23 8.17 33.72 1.49
C ARG A 23 8.05 32.49 0.59
N ALA A 24 9.15 32.09 -0.07
CA ALA A 24 9.18 30.91 -0.92
C ALA A 24 9.76 29.66 -0.23
N GLU A 25 10.40 29.78 0.94
CA GLU A 25 11.06 28.65 1.60
C GLU A 25 10.21 27.94 2.68
N GLU A 26 9.15 28.57 3.18
CA GLU A 26 8.31 27.95 4.23
C GLU A 26 7.26 26.97 3.69
N GLY A 27 6.85 27.09 2.42
CA GLY A 27 5.84 26.22 1.79
C GLY A 27 6.39 24.95 1.13
N LEU A 28 7.72 24.84 0.99
CA LEU A 28 8.45 23.73 0.34
C LEU A 28 9.14 22.80 1.36
N ASN A 29 8.82 22.92 2.64
CA ASN A 29 9.36 22.00 3.67
C ASN A 29 8.25 21.30 4.47
N GLN A 30 7.08 21.93 4.63
CA GLN A 30 5.96 21.32 5.36
C GLN A 30 5.30 20.18 4.56
N ASN A 31 5.20 20.32 3.23
CA ASN A 31 4.60 19.30 2.37
C ASN A 31 5.41 18.00 2.32
N GLU A 32 6.73 18.12 2.35
CA GLU A 32 7.67 17.01 2.26
C GLU A 32 7.69 16.21 3.56
N ILE A 33 7.61 16.88 4.71
CA ILE A 33 7.47 16.23 6.02
C ILE A 33 6.11 15.52 6.10
N GLU A 34 5.01 16.16 5.72
CA GLU A 34 3.68 15.53 5.69
C GLU A 34 3.61 14.33 4.73
N LEU A 35 4.30 14.42 3.59
CA LEU A 35 4.44 13.30 2.66
C LEU A 35 5.22 12.14 3.31
N VAL A 36 6.33 12.42 3.99
CA VAL A 36 7.11 11.41 4.72
C VAL A 36 6.25 10.77 5.82
N GLU A 37 5.47 11.54 6.57
CA GLU A 37 4.53 11.00 7.57
C GLU A 37 3.46 10.09 6.94
N THR A 38 2.93 10.48 5.79
CA THR A 38 1.98 9.65 5.03
C THR A 38 2.63 8.34 4.58
N LEU A 39 3.88 8.39 4.10
CA LEU A 39 4.66 7.21 3.72
C LEU A 39 4.95 6.30 4.92
N ILE A 40 5.28 6.86 6.08
CA ILE A 40 5.49 6.11 7.32
C ILE A 40 4.21 5.41 7.74
N ALA A 41 3.06 6.11 7.72
CA ALA A 41 1.77 5.53 8.06
C ALA A 41 1.40 4.38 7.11
N ALA A 42 1.56 4.57 5.80
CA ALA A 42 1.29 3.55 4.80
C ALA A 42 2.21 2.32 4.96
N THR A 43 3.51 2.55 5.20
CA THR A 43 4.48 1.47 5.41
C THR A 43 4.19 0.70 6.69
N THR A 44 3.82 1.39 7.77
CA THR A 44 3.44 0.77 9.04
C THR A 44 2.18 -0.08 8.87
N LYS A 45 1.17 0.42 8.17
CA LYS A 45 -0.04 -0.37 7.86
C LYS A 45 0.30 -1.61 7.05
N SER A 46 1.12 -1.48 6.01
CA SER A 46 1.54 -2.63 5.19
C SER A 46 2.31 -3.67 6.02
N LEU A 47 3.17 -3.23 6.95
CA LEU A 47 3.86 -4.12 7.87
C LEU A 47 2.89 -4.92 8.76
N GLU A 48 1.86 -4.27 9.30
CA GLU A 48 0.84 -4.97 10.11
C GLU A 48 0.03 -5.98 9.27
N GLU A 49 -0.33 -5.63 8.04
CA GLU A 49 -1.00 -6.56 7.11
C GLU A 49 -0.12 -7.76 6.77
N GLN A 50 1.20 -7.57 6.62
CA GLN A 50 2.15 -8.66 6.40
C GLN A 50 2.32 -9.55 7.63
N LYS A 51 2.32 -8.97 8.85
CA LYS A 51 2.35 -9.74 10.10
C LYS A 51 1.09 -10.60 10.24
N GLU A 52 -0.07 -10.06 9.90
CA GLU A 52 -1.33 -10.80 9.89
C GLU A 52 -1.30 -11.95 8.87
N LEU A 53 -0.83 -11.67 7.64
CA LEU A 53 -0.66 -12.70 6.60
C LEU A 53 0.26 -13.84 7.08
N LYS A 54 1.35 -13.52 7.77
CA LYS A 54 2.25 -14.51 8.37
C LYS A 54 1.51 -15.42 9.35
N VAL A 55 0.62 -14.89 10.20
CA VAL A 55 -0.17 -15.70 11.13
C VAL A 55 -1.08 -16.66 10.37
N PHE A 56 -1.75 -16.20 9.31
CA PHE A 56 -2.59 -17.06 8.47
C PHE A 56 -1.79 -18.16 7.77
N LEU A 57 -0.60 -17.84 7.25
CA LEU A 57 0.30 -18.80 6.61
C LEU A 57 0.73 -19.91 7.58
N VAL A 58 1.15 -19.54 8.80
CA VAL A 58 1.54 -20.52 9.83
C VAL A 58 0.38 -21.45 10.15
N ARG A 59 -0.83 -20.91 10.32
CA ARG A 59 -2.03 -21.73 10.59
C ARG A 59 -2.37 -22.65 9.41
N TYR A 60 -2.27 -22.16 8.18
CA TYR A 60 -2.49 -22.97 6.97
C TYR A 60 -1.50 -24.14 6.89
N GLN A 61 -0.21 -23.88 7.06
CA GLN A 61 0.84 -24.91 7.00
C GLN A 61 0.65 -25.98 8.08
N GLU A 62 0.24 -25.59 9.28
CA GLU A 62 -0.04 -26.54 10.36
C GLU A 62 -1.22 -27.46 10.01
N LEU A 63 -2.32 -26.90 9.52
CA LEU A 63 -3.49 -27.67 9.10
C LEU A 63 -3.17 -28.58 7.91
N GLN A 64 -2.41 -28.09 6.93
CA GLN A 64 -1.97 -28.85 5.77
C GLN A 64 -1.13 -30.06 6.20
N LYS A 65 -0.15 -29.87 7.09
CA LYS A 65 0.67 -30.97 7.63
C LYS A 65 -0.19 -32.03 8.31
N GLN A 66 -1.16 -31.61 9.13
CA GLN A 66 -2.06 -32.55 9.79
C GLN A 66 -2.94 -33.31 8.79
N TYR A 67 -3.43 -32.63 7.74
CA TYR A 67 -4.25 -33.24 6.70
C TYR A 67 -3.47 -34.29 5.90
N LEU A 68 -2.20 -34.02 5.58
CA LEU A 68 -1.33 -34.96 4.88
C LEU A 68 -1.09 -36.26 5.66
N ILE A 69 -1.26 -36.23 6.99
CA ILE A 69 -1.18 -37.42 7.85
C ILE A 69 -2.52 -38.16 7.92
N ARG A 70 -3.65 -37.44 7.79
CA ARG A 70 -5.03 -37.96 7.94
C ARG A 70 -5.89 -37.51 6.77
N THR A 71 -5.61 -38.05 5.59
CA THR A 71 -6.21 -37.58 4.32
C THR A 71 -7.71 -37.88 4.19
N GLU A 72 -8.21 -38.83 4.97
CA GLU A 72 -9.61 -39.21 5.06
C GLU A 72 -10.43 -38.30 5.99
N ASP A 73 -9.78 -37.44 6.78
CA ASP A 73 -10.44 -36.51 7.70
C ASP A 73 -11.04 -35.31 6.94
N MET A 74 -12.35 -35.40 6.68
CA MET A 74 -13.10 -34.37 5.97
C MET A 74 -13.20 -33.04 6.72
N ASP A 75 -13.18 -33.06 8.05
CA ASP A 75 -13.22 -31.84 8.86
C ASP A 75 -11.88 -31.10 8.75
N LEU A 76 -10.78 -31.86 8.75
CA LEU A 76 -9.44 -31.32 8.58
C LEU A 76 -9.21 -30.78 7.17
N LEU A 77 -9.74 -31.45 6.14
CA LEU A 77 -9.78 -30.93 4.77
C LEU A 77 -10.52 -29.58 4.72
N LEU A 78 -11.69 -29.48 5.36
CA LEU A 78 -12.49 -28.25 5.36
C LEU A 78 -11.78 -27.11 6.11
N GLN A 79 -11.13 -27.40 7.23
CA GLN A 79 -10.33 -26.42 7.96
C GLN A 79 -9.15 -25.92 7.12
N THR A 80 -8.46 -26.83 6.43
CA THR A 80 -7.36 -26.49 5.52
C THR A 80 -7.85 -25.62 4.37
N ALA A 81 -8.97 -25.99 3.75
CA ALA A 81 -9.62 -25.22 2.67
C ALA A 81 -9.98 -23.79 3.11
N ARG A 82 -10.53 -23.62 4.31
CA ARG A 82 -10.85 -22.30 4.89
C ARG A 82 -9.59 -21.48 5.17
N ALA A 83 -8.55 -22.11 5.70
CA ALA A 83 -7.28 -21.45 5.95
C ALA A 83 -6.62 -20.99 4.63
N ALA A 84 -6.62 -21.85 3.60
CA ALA A 84 -6.13 -21.52 2.27
C ALA A 84 -6.88 -20.33 1.67
N HIS A 85 -8.21 -20.31 1.79
CA HIS A 85 -9.03 -19.19 1.32
C HIS A 85 -8.67 -17.86 1.99
N ARG A 86 -8.49 -17.86 3.33
CA ARG A 86 -8.08 -16.64 4.06
C ARG A 86 -6.70 -16.15 3.64
N VAL A 87 -5.75 -17.06 3.45
CA VAL A 87 -4.40 -16.71 2.96
C VAL A 87 -4.50 -16.10 1.57
N LEU A 88 -5.21 -16.75 0.64
CA LEU A 88 -5.37 -16.26 -0.73
C LEU A 88 -6.06 -14.89 -0.78
N ALA A 89 -7.13 -14.71 0.00
CA ALA A 89 -7.81 -13.42 0.12
C ALA A 89 -6.85 -12.34 0.60
N LYS A 90 -6.11 -12.59 1.68
CA LYS A 90 -5.16 -11.61 2.24
C LYS A 90 -4.01 -11.29 1.27
N ILE A 91 -3.49 -12.27 0.54
CA ILE A 91 -2.47 -12.05 -0.52
C ILE A 91 -3.01 -11.11 -1.60
N ASN A 92 -4.26 -11.30 -2.03
CA ASN A 92 -4.89 -10.47 -3.06
C ASN A 92 -5.17 -9.04 -2.55
N GLU A 93 -5.69 -8.90 -1.32
CA GLU A 93 -5.95 -7.62 -0.66
C GLU A 93 -4.68 -6.78 -0.47
N THR A 94 -3.55 -7.44 -0.21
CA THR A 94 -2.25 -6.78 0.01
C THR A 94 -1.41 -6.66 -1.27
N HIS A 95 -1.96 -7.07 -2.43
CA HIS A 95 -1.29 -7.04 -3.73
C HIS A 95 0.06 -7.80 -3.76
N LEU A 96 0.20 -8.83 -2.92
CA LEU A 96 1.44 -9.60 -2.79
C LEU A 96 1.49 -10.84 -3.70
N THR A 97 0.52 -11.04 -4.60
CA THR A 97 0.43 -12.26 -5.43
C THR A 97 1.71 -12.55 -6.22
N ALA A 98 2.37 -11.52 -6.75
CA ALA A 98 3.61 -11.66 -7.52
C ALA A 98 4.84 -12.04 -6.66
N THR A 99 4.76 -11.89 -5.34
CA THR A 99 5.84 -12.23 -4.40
C THR A 99 5.91 -13.73 -4.11
N PHE A 100 4.82 -14.47 -4.38
CA PHE A 100 4.74 -15.90 -4.10
C PHE A 100 4.91 -16.74 -5.36
N GLU A 101 5.44 -17.95 -5.18
CA GLU A 101 5.57 -18.92 -6.25
C GLU A 101 4.19 -19.26 -6.87
N PRO A 102 4.07 -19.31 -8.21
CA PRO A 102 2.80 -19.62 -8.87
C PRO A 102 2.19 -20.95 -8.44
N ALA A 103 3.04 -21.95 -8.15
CA ALA A 103 2.59 -23.25 -7.66
C ALA A 103 1.86 -23.15 -6.31
N PHE A 104 2.36 -22.29 -5.41
CA PHE A 104 1.74 -22.05 -4.11
C PHE A 104 0.38 -21.34 -4.26
N ILE A 105 0.30 -20.33 -5.13
CA ILE A 105 -0.97 -19.65 -5.43
C ILE A 105 -2.00 -20.62 -6.02
N ASN A 106 -1.59 -21.51 -6.92
CA ASN A 106 -2.45 -22.55 -7.48
C ASN A 106 -2.95 -23.52 -6.40
N GLU A 107 -2.09 -23.96 -5.49
CA GLU A 107 -2.46 -24.82 -4.37
C GLU A 107 -3.53 -24.16 -3.48
N LEU A 108 -3.30 -22.92 -3.06
CA LEU A 108 -4.28 -22.16 -2.27
C LEU A 108 -5.61 -22.01 -3.01
N THR A 109 -5.56 -21.78 -4.32
CA THR A 109 -6.73 -21.66 -5.18
C THR A 109 -7.52 -22.97 -5.19
N LEU A 110 -6.87 -24.12 -5.36
CA LEU A 110 -7.54 -25.42 -5.37
C LEU A 110 -8.19 -25.73 -4.02
N PHE A 111 -7.49 -25.53 -2.91
CA PHE A 111 -8.05 -25.72 -1.58
C PHE A 111 -9.21 -24.75 -1.31
N SER A 112 -9.11 -23.48 -1.71
CA SER A 112 -10.19 -22.51 -1.50
C SER A 112 -11.47 -22.85 -2.29
N GLN A 113 -11.36 -23.47 -3.47
CA GLN A 113 -12.53 -23.94 -4.23
C GLN A 113 -13.31 -25.05 -3.52
N VAL A 114 -12.64 -25.89 -2.70
CA VAL A 114 -13.30 -26.91 -1.88
C VAL A 114 -14.20 -26.26 -0.82
N ALA A 115 -13.76 -25.14 -0.24
CA ALA A 115 -14.57 -24.37 0.71
C ALA A 115 -15.82 -23.76 0.04
N VAL A 116 -15.68 -23.23 -1.17
CA VAL A 116 -16.78 -22.59 -1.92
C VAL A 116 -17.83 -23.60 -2.38
N LYS A 117 -17.42 -24.76 -2.90
CA LYS A 117 -18.35 -25.80 -3.41
C LYS A 117 -19.25 -26.42 -2.33
N ARG A 118 -18.90 -26.29 -1.05
CA ARG A 118 -19.72 -26.78 0.08
C ARG A 118 -20.55 -25.69 0.77
N GLY A 119 -20.79 -24.55 0.10
CA GLY A 119 -21.79 -23.57 0.54
C GLY A 119 -21.35 -22.68 1.69
N ILE A 120 -20.06 -22.40 1.83
CA ILE A 120 -19.58 -21.39 2.79
C ILE A 120 -19.90 -20.00 2.19
N PRO A 121 -20.77 -19.19 2.84
CA PRO A 121 -21.13 -17.87 2.32
C PRO A 121 -19.89 -16.97 2.26
N GLN A 122 -19.79 -16.21 1.16
CA GLN A 122 -18.79 -15.15 1.02
C GLN A 122 -19.16 -14.02 1.99
N PRO A 123 -18.27 -13.63 2.92
CA PRO A 123 -18.45 -12.41 3.70
C PRO A 123 -18.20 -11.16 2.86
#